data_AF-A0A7W7QYH9-F1
#
_entry.id   AF-A0A7W7QYH9-F1
#
_cell.length_a   1.000
_cell.length_b   1.000
_cell.length_c   1.000
_cell.angle_alpha   90.00
_cell.angle_beta   90.00
_cell.angle_gamma   90.00
#
_symmetry.space_group_name_H-M   'P 1'
#
loop_
_entity.id
_entity.type
_entity.pdbx_description
1 polymer ?
#
loop_
_entity_poly.entity_id
_entity_poly.type
_entity_poly.pdbx_seq_one_letter_code
_entity_poly.pdbx_strand_id
1 'polypeptide(L)'
;MVWDQALLAHLLGPYPLLAAALTYGLHDASWQPRVLRSALIVLTAAGSTDLAAHADPAAMARPPRQRLPSRPPVVPTILCAVGPPPPRWSTLRAAGYRRVAVAEYLLTPGFFACRAAKAASCLTSAPPAAHDALAGLVALHSREAAASASL
;
A
#
# COMPACT_ATOMS: atom_id res chain seq x y z
N MET A 1 33.73 15.87 8.71
CA MET A 1 33.41 14.44 8.82
C MET A 1 33.07 13.96 7.41
N VAL A 2 33.99 13.22 6.79
CA VAL A 2 33.80 12.65 5.45
C VAL A 2 33.27 11.24 5.66
N TRP A 3 32.13 10.93 5.06
CA TRP A 3 31.56 9.57 5.07
C TRP A 3 32.19 8.83 3.89
N ASP A 4 33.06 7.85 4.16
CA ASP A 4 33.81 7.10 3.13
C ASP A 4 33.07 5.83 2.65
N GLN A 5 31.93 5.51 3.27
CA GLN A 5 31.17 4.29 3.00
C GLN A 5 29.67 4.57 3.06
N ALA A 6 28.92 4.04 2.10
CA ALA A 6 27.46 4.05 2.07
C ALA A 6 26.94 2.63 1.80
N LEU A 7 26.00 2.18 2.63
CA LEU A 7 25.34 0.88 2.49
C LEU A 7 23.91 1.08 1.98
N LEU A 8 23.51 0.28 1.01
CA LEU A 8 22.15 0.27 0.49
C LEU A 8 21.34 -0.84 1.16
N ALA A 9 20.27 -0.45 1.84
CA ALA A 9 19.30 -1.39 2.39
C ALA A 9 18.32 -1.88 1.33
N HIS A 10 17.70 -3.04 1.56
CA HIS A 10 16.64 -3.58 0.70
C HIS A 10 15.43 -2.64 0.62
N LEU A 11 14.75 -2.66 -0.54
CA LEU A 11 13.47 -1.97 -0.75
C LEU A 11 12.45 -2.43 0.29
N LEU A 12 11.62 -1.51 0.79
CA LEU A 12 10.61 -1.79 1.82
C LEU A 12 9.43 -2.64 1.32
N GLY A 13 9.28 -2.76 0.00
CA GLY A 13 8.13 -3.37 -0.65
C GLY A 13 8.54 -4.40 -1.69
N PRO A 14 7.79 -5.51 -1.86
CA PRO A 14 6.58 -5.90 -1.13
C PRO A 14 6.91 -6.79 0.08
N TYR A 15 6.54 -6.37 1.30
CA TYR A 15 6.92 -7.08 2.52
C TYR A 15 5.76 -7.41 3.47
N PRO A 16 5.76 -8.58 4.17
CA PRO A 16 4.68 -8.98 5.08
C PRO A 16 4.35 -7.99 6.21
N LEU A 17 5.34 -7.29 6.75
CA LEU A 17 5.14 -6.24 7.77
C LEU A 17 4.39 -5.03 7.21
N LEU A 18 4.70 -4.64 5.97
CA LEU A 18 4.02 -3.54 5.30
C LEU A 18 2.56 -3.90 4.97
N ALA A 19 2.30 -5.15 4.58
CA ALA A 19 0.93 -5.65 4.45
C ALA A 19 0.16 -5.66 5.77
N ALA A 20 0.82 -5.93 6.90
CA ALA A 20 0.19 -5.86 8.22
C ALA A 20 -0.23 -4.42 8.55
N ALA A 21 0.64 -3.44 8.30
CA ALA A 21 0.36 -2.03 8.51
C ALA A 21 -0.82 -1.53 7.64
N LEU A 22 -0.85 -1.92 6.35
CA LEU A 22 -1.98 -1.60 5.46
C LEU A 22 -3.30 -2.21 5.94
N THR A 23 -3.26 -3.46 6.42
CA THR A 23 -4.44 -4.14 6.94
C THR A 23 -4.94 -3.48 8.23
N TYR A 24 -4.02 -3.09 9.11
CA TYR A 24 -4.34 -2.34 10.32
C TYR A 24 -5.01 -1.00 9.99
N GLY A 25 -4.46 -0.23 9.04
CA GLY A 25 -5.04 1.05 8.62
C GLY A 25 -6.48 0.93 8.12
N LEU A 26 -6.83 -0.17 7.42
CA LEU A 26 -8.21 -0.44 7.00
C LEU A 26 -9.13 -0.70 8.19
N HIS A 27 -8.66 -1.44 9.20
CA HIS A 27 -9.42 -1.68 10.43
C HIS A 27 -9.59 -0.42 11.26
N ASP A 28 -8.53 0.38 11.41
CA ASP A 28 -8.52 1.65 12.14
C ASP A 28 -9.49 2.67 11.52
N ALA A 29 -9.52 2.74 10.19
CA ALA A 29 -10.50 3.53 9.46
C ALA A 29 -11.94 2.95 9.54
N SER A 30 -12.17 1.89 10.31
CA SER A 30 -13.46 1.22 10.53
C SER A 30 -14.03 0.53 9.29
N TRP A 31 -13.17 0.06 8.37
CA TRP A 31 -13.63 -0.67 7.19
C TRP A 31 -14.00 -2.11 7.55
N GLN A 32 -15.31 -2.36 7.68
CA GLN A 32 -15.87 -3.67 8.00
C GLN A 32 -17.10 -3.96 7.10
N PRO A 33 -16.91 -4.44 5.87
CA PRO A 33 -18.03 -4.72 4.98
C PRO A 33 -18.88 -5.89 5.49
N ARG A 34 -20.18 -5.67 5.72
CA ARG A 34 -21.14 -6.74 6.09
C ARG A 34 -21.49 -7.67 4.93
N VAL A 35 -21.47 -7.16 3.69
CA VAL A 35 -21.78 -7.92 2.46
C VAL A 35 -20.51 -8.03 1.62
N LEU A 36 -19.85 -9.18 1.76
CA LEU A 36 -18.50 -9.42 1.26
C LEU A 36 -18.40 -9.44 -0.28
N ARG A 37 -19.43 -9.96 -0.96
CA ARG A 37 -19.50 -9.95 -2.43
C ARG A 37 -19.52 -8.56 -3.07
N SER A 38 -19.78 -7.52 -2.27
CA SER A 38 -19.81 -6.12 -2.71
C SER A 38 -18.60 -5.32 -2.23
N ALA A 39 -17.64 -5.98 -1.57
CA ALA A 39 -16.45 -5.37 -1.01
C ALA A 39 -15.29 -5.37 -2.01
N LEU A 40 -14.49 -4.31 -1.97
CA LEU A 40 -13.29 -4.15 -2.79
C LEU A 40 -12.30 -3.26 -2.05
N ILE A 41 -11.01 -3.56 -2.17
CA ILE A 41 -9.93 -2.68 -1.75
C ILE A 41 -9.20 -2.19 -2.99
N VAL A 42 -9.01 -0.88 -3.09
CA VAL A 42 -8.14 -0.26 -4.08
C VAL A 42 -6.83 0.09 -3.39
N LEU A 43 -5.74 -0.55 -3.78
CA LEU A 43 -4.40 -0.29 -3.24
C LEU A 43 -3.73 0.78 -4.09
N THR A 44 -3.55 1.99 -3.56
CA THR A 44 -3.00 3.12 -4.32
C THR A 44 -1.52 3.32 -4.04
N ALA A 45 -0.69 3.25 -5.07
CA ALA A 45 0.72 3.65 -5.05
C ALA A 45 0.92 5.00 -5.74
N ALA A 46 1.99 5.72 -5.43
CA ALA A 46 2.31 6.99 -6.09
C ALA A 46 2.39 6.81 -7.63
N GLY A 47 3.13 5.80 -8.09
CA GLY A 47 3.42 5.54 -9.49
C GLY A 47 4.82 6.01 -9.89
N SER A 48 5.38 5.41 -10.94
CA SER A 48 6.71 5.69 -11.46
C SER A 48 6.71 5.65 -12.98
N THR A 49 7.61 6.40 -13.62
CA THR A 49 7.87 6.24 -15.05
C THR A 49 8.67 4.98 -15.35
N ASP A 50 9.36 4.44 -14.34
CA ASP A 50 9.95 3.10 -14.41
C ASP A 50 8.85 2.04 -14.28
N LEU A 51 8.60 1.32 -15.37
CA LEU A 51 7.60 0.26 -15.43
C LEU A 51 7.93 -0.92 -14.48
N ALA A 52 9.19 -1.15 -14.15
CA ALA A 52 9.58 -2.21 -13.22
C ALA A 52 9.01 -1.96 -11.81
N ALA A 53 8.89 -0.69 -11.41
CA ALA A 53 8.30 -0.32 -10.13
C ALA A 53 6.79 -0.65 -10.01
N HIS A 54 6.10 -0.95 -11.13
CA HIS A 54 4.70 -1.38 -11.09
C HIS A 54 4.51 -2.81 -10.59
N ALA A 55 5.56 -3.63 -10.58
CA ALA A 55 5.50 -4.98 -10.05
C ALA A 55 5.25 -5.00 -8.53
N ASP A 56 5.75 -4.01 -7.80
CA ASP A 56 5.65 -3.96 -6.33
C ASP A 56 4.20 -3.78 -5.84
N PRO A 57 3.42 -2.78 -6.28
CA PRO A 57 2.00 -2.67 -5.91
C PRO A 57 1.17 -3.91 -6.27
N ALA A 58 1.47 -4.54 -7.41
CA ALA A 58 0.78 -5.75 -7.83
C ALA A 58 1.08 -6.96 -6.93
N ALA A 59 2.33 -7.09 -6.49
CA ALA A 59 2.72 -8.11 -5.52
C ALA A 59 2.14 -7.81 -4.12
N MET A 60 2.16 -6.55 -3.69
CA MET A 60 1.61 -6.10 -2.40
C MET A 60 0.09 -6.27 -2.30
N ALA A 61 -0.65 -6.36 -3.41
CA ALA A 61 -2.09 -6.61 -3.35
C ALA A 61 -2.44 -8.00 -2.77
N ARG A 62 -1.54 -8.99 -2.84
CA ARG A 62 -1.82 -10.37 -2.42
C ARG A 62 -1.87 -10.55 -0.89
N PRO A 63 -0.89 -10.07 -0.10
CA PRO A 63 -0.88 -10.36 1.34
C PRO A 63 -2.03 -9.73 2.15
N PRO A 64 -2.47 -8.47 1.93
CA PRO A 64 -3.64 -7.90 2.61
C PRO A 64 -4.91 -8.72 2.37
N ARG A 65 -5.10 -9.23 1.14
CA ARG A 65 -6.21 -10.13 0.82
C ARG A 65 -6.18 -11.40 1.67
N GLN A 66 -5.01 -11.97 1.94
CA GLN A 66 -4.88 -13.19 2.75
C GLN A 66 -5.10 -12.94 4.24
N ARG A 67 -4.77 -11.74 4.73
CA ARG A 67 -4.90 -11.33 6.14
C ARG A 67 -6.33 -10.99 6.54
N LEU A 68 -7.15 -10.52 5.60
CA LEU A 68 -8.54 -10.15 5.87
C LEU A 68 -9.46 -11.39 5.90
N PRO A 69 -10.34 -11.55 6.90
CA PRO A 69 -11.19 -12.74 7.05
C PRO A 69 -12.02 -13.09 5.79
N SER A 70 -12.48 -12.05 5.09
CA SER A 70 -13.34 -12.17 3.91
C SER A 70 -12.61 -12.26 2.57
N ARG A 71 -11.28 -12.10 2.58
CA ARG A 71 -10.41 -12.11 1.40
C ARG A 71 -10.96 -11.31 0.20
N PRO A 72 -11.38 -10.05 0.42
CA PRO A 72 -11.95 -9.21 -0.63
C PRO A 72 -10.94 -9.03 -1.78
N PRO A 73 -11.40 -8.80 -3.02
CA PRO A 73 -10.51 -8.40 -4.10
C PRO A 73 -9.69 -7.17 -3.70
N VAL A 74 -8.39 -7.19 -4.02
CA VAL A 74 -7.48 -6.05 -3.86
C VAL A 74 -6.96 -5.70 -5.23
N VAL A 75 -7.25 -4.48 -5.70
CA VAL A 75 -6.87 -4.01 -7.03
C VAL A 75 -5.79 -2.94 -6.87
N PRO A 76 -4.56 -3.18 -7.36
CA PRO A 76 -3.51 -2.18 -7.36
C PRO A 76 -3.82 -1.08 -8.39
N THR A 77 -3.48 0.16 -8.04
CA THR A 77 -3.56 1.32 -8.95
C THR A 77 -2.45 2.31 -8.66
N ILE A 78 -2.09 3.10 -9.66
CA ILE A 78 -1.09 4.17 -9.56
C ILE A 78 -1.77 5.53 -9.66
N LEU A 79 -1.29 6.50 -8.89
CA LEU A 79 -1.88 7.84 -8.78
C LEU A 79 -1.31 8.84 -9.80
N CYS A 80 -0.12 8.54 -10.33
CA CYS A 80 0.53 9.27 -11.41
C CYS A 80 1.39 8.32 -12.27
N ALA A 81 2.05 8.89 -13.29
CA ALA A 81 2.85 8.18 -14.28
C ALA A 81 2.05 7.30 -15.26
N VAL A 82 2.75 6.43 -16.00
CA VAL A 82 2.20 5.70 -17.14
C VAL A 82 1.37 4.50 -16.66
N GLY A 83 0.05 4.64 -16.68
CA GLY A 83 -0.88 3.56 -16.39
C GLY A 83 -2.32 4.03 -16.26
N PRO A 84 -3.27 3.11 -16.05
CA PRO A 84 -4.67 3.48 -15.89
C PRO A 84 -4.86 4.28 -14.60
N PRO A 85 -5.66 5.36 -14.62
CA PRO A 85 -5.99 6.10 -13.40
C PRO A 85 -6.79 5.20 -12.44
N PRO A 86 -6.88 5.58 -11.15
CA PRO A 86 -7.74 4.88 -10.21
C PRO A 86 -9.16 4.72 -10.73
N PRO A 87 -9.80 3.55 -10.52
CA PRO A 87 -11.14 3.29 -11.03
C PRO A 87 -12.13 4.27 -10.43
N ARG A 88 -12.95 4.88 -11.28
CA ARG A 88 -14.00 5.80 -10.83
C ARG A 88 -15.04 5.04 -10.01
N TRP A 89 -15.56 5.69 -8.97
CA TRP A 89 -16.63 5.12 -8.14
C TRP A 89 -17.86 4.68 -8.94
N SER A 90 -18.25 5.41 -9.98
CA SER A 90 -19.36 5.02 -10.86
C SER A 90 -19.12 3.67 -11.54
N THR A 91 -17.90 3.43 -12.03
CA THR A 91 -17.49 2.16 -12.65
C THR A 91 -17.52 1.03 -11.63
N LEU A 92 -16.99 1.26 -10.43
CA LEU A 92 -17.01 0.27 -9.35
C LEU A 92 -18.46 -0.09 -8.93
N ARG A 93 -19.35 0.91 -8.87
CA ARG A 93 -20.76 0.67 -8.59
C ARG A 93 -21.46 -0.10 -9.70
N ALA A 94 -21.17 0.20 -10.97
CA ALA A 94 -21.74 -0.55 -12.10
C ALA A 94 -21.30 -2.03 -12.05
N ALA A 95 -20.08 -2.31 -11.58
CA ALA A 95 -19.57 -3.66 -11.35
C ALA A 95 -20.10 -4.34 -10.06
N GLY A 96 -21.02 -3.71 -9.33
CA GLY A 96 -21.65 -4.31 -8.14
C GLY A 96 -20.92 -4.06 -6.82
N TYR A 97 -19.78 -3.36 -6.83
CA TYR A 97 -19.09 -2.98 -5.59
C TYR A 97 -19.84 -1.83 -4.90
N ARG A 98 -20.11 -2.02 -3.61
CA ARG A 98 -20.85 -1.07 -2.75
C ARG A 98 -20.05 -0.69 -1.50
N ARG A 99 -19.02 -1.47 -1.17
CA ARG A 99 -18.15 -1.27 -0.01
C ARG A 99 -16.70 -1.22 -0.47
N VAL A 100 -16.29 -0.10 -1.05
CA VAL A 100 -14.91 0.11 -1.48
C VAL A 100 -14.13 0.79 -0.34
N ALA A 101 -12.90 0.34 -0.11
CA ALA A 101 -11.90 1.10 0.64
C ALA A 101 -10.71 1.44 -0.26
N VAL A 102 -10.04 2.54 0.06
CA VAL A 102 -8.72 2.85 -0.46
C VAL A 102 -7.67 2.57 0.60
N ALA A 103 -6.70 1.72 0.26
CA ALA A 103 -5.51 1.47 1.07
C ALA A 103 -4.33 2.22 0.47
N GLU A 104 -3.77 3.18 1.22
CA GLU A 104 -2.66 4.01 0.76
C GLU A 104 -1.33 3.26 0.91
N TYR A 105 -0.80 2.75 -0.20
CA TYR A 105 0.56 2.21 -0.29
C TYR A 105 1.58 3.33 -0.48
N LEU A 106 1.60 4.22 0.51
CA LEU A 106 2.42 5.41 0.61
C LEU A 106 3.04 5.42 2.00
N LEU A 107 4.24 5.96 2.16
CA LEU A 107 4.83 6.00 3.49
C LEU A 107 4.17 7.08 4.33
N THR A 108 4.05 8.30 3.82
CA THR A 108 3.62 9.47 4.59
C THR A 108 2.41 10.17 3.98
N PRO A 109 1.69 10.98 4.76
CA PRO A 109 0.72 11.94 4.22
C PRO A 109 1.39 12.92 3.24
N GLY A 110 0.61 13.45 2.29
CA GLY A 110 1.11 14.44 1.34
C GLY A 110 0.30 14.47 0.04
N PHE A 111 0.92 14.96 -1.03
CA PHE A 111 0.27 15.14 -2.33
C PHE A 111 -0.43 13.88 -2.86
N PHE A 112 0.23 12.72 -2.76
CA PHE A 112 -0.34 11.46 -3.24
C PHE A 112 -1.45 10.94 -2.34
N ALA A 113 -1.32 11.05 -1.01
CA ALA A 113 -2.40 10.72 -0.08
C ALA A 113 -3.65 11.58 -0.36
N CYS A 114 -3.47 12.89 -0.57
CA CYS A 114 -4.55 13.79 -0.96
C CYS A 114 -5.20 13.39 -2.30
N ARG A 115 -4.43 12.88 -3.27
CA ARG A 115 -4.97 12.35 -4.53
C ARG A 115 -5.72 11.05 -4.34
N ALA A 116 -5.21 10.12 -3.53
CA ALA A 116 -5.87 8.87 -3.20
C ALA A 116 -7.23 9.14 -2.52
N ALA A 117 -7.25 10.01 -1.53
CA ALA A 117 -8.46 10.45 -0.86
C ALA A 117 -9.48 11.11 -1.81
N LYS A 118 -9.04 11.90 -2.79
CA LYS A 118 -9.93 12.50 -3.80
C LYS A 118 -10.46 11.52 -4.83
N ALA A 119 -9.70 10.46 -5.14
CA ALA A 119 -10.15 9.39 -6.01
C ALA A 119 -11.22 8.52 -5.35
N ALA A 120 -11.24 8.50 -4.01
CA ALA A 120 -12.20 7.79 -3.19
C ALA A 120 -13.43 8.66 -2.89
N SER A 121 -14.62 8.25 -3.32
CA SER A 121 -15.86 8.71 -2.67
C SER A 121 -16.23 7.80 -1.49
N CYS A 122 -15.23 7.17 -0.88
CA CYS A 122 -15.36 6.09 0.09
C CYS A 122 -14.22 6.18 1.13
N LEU A 123 -14.24 5.28 2.11
CA LEU A 123 -13.30 5.22 3.22
C LEU A 123 -11.86 5.02 2.71
N THR A 124 -10.95 5.87 3.19
CA THR A 124 -9.52 5.81 2.87
C THR A 124 -8.73 5.61 4.15
N SER A 125 -7.90 4.56 4.22
CA SER A 125 -7.01 4.36 5.35
C SER A 125 -5.81 5.28 5.27
N ALA A 126 -5.35 5.81 6.40
CA ALA A 126 -4.15 6.63 6.45
C ALA A 126 -2.88 5.85 6.03
N PRO A 127 -1.83 6.54 5.55
CA PRO A 127 -0.52 5.94 5.26
C PRO A 127 0.09 5.23 6.48
N PRO A 128 0.78 4.10 6.31
CA PRO A 128 1.43 3.33 7.37
C PRO A 128 2.60 4.01 8.10
N ALA A 129 3.01 5.26 7.79
CA ALA A 129 4.18 5.93 8.38
C ALA A 129 4.35 5.75 9.89
N ALA A 130 3.25 5.89 10.63
CA ALA A 130 3.26 5.85 12.08
C ALA A 130 3.15 4.43 12.67
N HIS A 131 3.15 3.39 11.83
CA HIS A 131 2.89 2.02 12.26
C HIS A 131 4.20 1.28 12.62
N ASP A 132 4.26 0.66 13.80
CA ASP A 132 5.46 -0.04 14.31
C ASP A 132 6.01 -1.09 13.34
N ALA A 133 5.14 -1.79 12.62
CA ALA A 133 5.55 -2.75 11.59
C ALA A 133 6.44 -2.12 10.49
N LEU A 134 6.23 -0.86 10.11
CA LEU A 134 7.09 -0.16 9.15
C LEU A 134 8.43 0.20 9.77
N ALA A 135 8.44 0.69 11.01
CA ALA A 135 9.68 0.97 11.75
C ALA A 135 10.52 -0.32 11.94
N GLY A 136 9.86 -1.43 12.29
CA GLY A 136 10.50 -2.74 12.41
C GLY A 136 11.10 -3.24 11.09
N LEU A 137 10.43 -2.97 9.96
CA LEU A 137 10.94 -3.32 8.63
C LEU A 137 12.17 -2.49 8.24
N VAL A 138 12.14 -1.18 8.46
CA VAL A 138 13.31 -0.32 8.24
C VAL A 138 14.48 -0.81 9.08
N ALA A 139 14.25 -1.05 10.37
CA ALA A 139 15.29 -1.53 11.27
C ALA A 139 15.85 -2.91 10.85
N LEU A 140 15.00 -3.80 10.33
CA LEU A 140 15.42 -5.09 9.79
C LEU A 140 16.38 -4.92 8.60
N HIS A 141 15.96 -4.20 7.56
CA HIS A 141 16.77 -4.03 6.35
C HIS A 141 18.07 -3.26 6.63
N SER A 142 18.06 -2.31 7.57
CA SER A 142 19.28 -1.62 8.00
C SER A 142 20.28 -2.56 8.66
N ARG A 143 19.82 -3.50 9.51
CA ARG A 143 20.69 -4.50 10.13
C ARG A 143 21.25 -5.50 9.12
N GLU A 144 20.43 -5.94 8.16
CA GLU A 144 20.85 -6.85 7.09
C GLU A 144 21.93 -6.22 6.20
N ALA A 145 21.78 -4.93 5.86
CA ALA A 145 22.79 -4.19 5.11
C ALA A 145 24.11 -4.08 5.89
N ALA A 146 24.05 -3.77 7.19
CA ALA A 146 25.24 -3.68 8.04
C ALA A 146 25.96 -5.02 8.22
N ALA A 147 25.21 -6.11 8.39
CA ALA A 147 25.76 -7.46 8.50
C ALA A 147 26.47 -7.90 7.22
N SER A 148 25.92 -7.56 6.06
CA SER A 148 26.47 -7.93 4.75
C SER A 148 27.78 -7.21 4.42
N ALA A 149 28.03 -6.04 5.04
CA ALA A 149 29.27 -5.28 4.87
C ALA A 149 30.40 -5.70 5.83
N SER A 150 30.07 -6.52 6.83
CA SER A 150 31.03 -7.02 7.83
C SER A 150 31.65 -8.37 7.45
N LEU A 151 31.30 -8.90 6.27
CA LEU A 151 31.80 -10.13 5.66
C LEU A 151 32.78 -9.78 4.52
#